data_AF-A0A3D5IGC5-F1
#
_entry.id   AF-A0A3D5IGC5-F1
#
_cell.length_a   1.000
_cell.length_b   1.000
_cell.length_c   1.000
_cell.angle_alpha   90.00
_cell.angle_beta   90.00
_cell.angle_gamma   90.00
#
_symmetry.space_group_name_H-M   'P 1'
#
loop_
_entity.id
_entity.type
_entity.pdbx_description
1 polymer ?
#
loop_
_entity_poly.entity_id
_entity_poly.type
_entity_poly.pdbx_seq_one_letter_code
_entity_poly.pdbx_strand_id
1 'polypeptide(L)'
;MDYLSVKEIAELWGVSIRMVNYYLNTGRIQGAIRKSGGWLIPANTPHPADLRKSGQRGQEKIPPRMAKCYMPLISRPCDNGFQNLLLTMNDEEERDIARALHYYFRDEHEEAREISEKYLTSKCPEIRLSALITNTMAMLQTGDAAKCRRNLEMIQRDGQRANDDSWRLYSSITDALISVFFHSEKLDLTPIRPAIGILPPGMQYFAMYAIAHALYIRREYEHAMGIAESALLMAGTRYPIDSIYLNIVLCMICMSLKQDERAEQKFDAAWSIASREGYIHPFVEHHGILQGQVERALRKQEPETYNKIVQSVYRFSRGWMKIHNPVSTLQVTDALTPYEFSIAMLAAKGRSNKEIAALMGISVNTVKSYMESIFEKLQISSRNEIDAYVNR
;
A
#
# COMPACT_ATOMS: atom_id res chain seq x y z
N MET A 1 -25.15 12.77 55.32
CA MET A 1 -24.00 12.84 54.39
C MET A 1 -22.88 13.52 55.13
N ASP A 2 -21.74 12.87 55.26
CA ASP A 2 -20.57 13.46 55.92
C ASP A 2 -19.92 14.47 54.98
N TYR A 3 -19.58 15.63 55.52
CA TYR A 3 -18.93 16.71 54.79
C TYR A 3 -17.54 16.95 55.37
N LEU A 4 -16.57 17.11 54.48
CA LEU A 4 -15.18 17.42 54.78
C LEU A 4 -14.87 18.86 54.39
N SER A 5 -13.95 19.47 55.11
CA SER A 5 -13.37 20.77 54.77
C SER A 5 -12.44 20.66 53.56
N VAL A 6 -12.13 21.81 52.96
CA VAL A 6 -11.15 21.91 51.87
C VAL A 6 -9.78 21.32 52.25
N LYS A 7 -9.37 21.46 53.52
CA LYS A 7 -8.09 20.95 54.01
C LYS A 7 -8.09 19.42 54.08
N GLU A 8 -9.15 18.83 54.61
CA GLU A 8 -9.30 17.37 54.71
C GLU A 8 -9.41 16.71 53.32
N ILE A 9 -10.09 17.35 52.37
CA ILE A 9 -10.15 16.88 50.98
C ILE A 9 -8.79 17.01 50.28
N ALA A 10 -8.02 18.06 50.57
CA ALA A 10 -6.67 18.24 50.02
C ALA A 10 -5.74 17.10 50.48
N GLU A 11 -5.81 16.73 51.76
CA GLU A 11 -5.09 15.58 52.31
C GLU A 11 -5.57 14.25 51.71
N LEU A 12 -6.89 14.04 51.62
CA LEU A 12 -7.49 12.83 51.06
C LEU A 12 -7.08 12.59 49.59
N TRP A 13 -7.01 13.63 48.77
CA TRP A 13 -6.64 13.53 47.36
C TRP A 13 -5.15 13.68 47.09
N GLY A 14 -4.32 13.96 48.11
CA GLY A 14 -2.89 14.20 47.94
C GLY A 14 -2.57 15.43 47.08
N VAL A 15 -3.40 16.48 47.13
CA VAL A 15 -3.23 17.72 46.35
C VAL A 15 -3.17 18.96 47.25
N SER A 16 -2.69 20.08 46.72
CA SER A 16 -2.69 21.33 47.49
C SER A 16 -4.11 21.90 47.72
N ILE A 17 -4.32 22.63 48.81
CA ILE A 17 -5.56 23.40 49.07
C ILE A 17 -5.93 24.32 47.90
N ARG A 18 -4.93 24.89 47.20
CA ARG A 18 -5.14 25.70 46.00
C ARG A 18 -5.78 24.90 44.85
N MET A 19 -5.42 23.62 44.71
CA MET A 19 -6.01 22.73 43.71
C MET A 19 -7.47 22.41 44.03
N VAL A 20 -7.78 22.14 45.30
CA VAL A 20 -9.17 21.88 45.72
C VAL A 20 -10.05 23.12 45.49
N ASN A 21 -9.55 24.32 45.85
CA ASN A 21 -10.25 25.57 45.56
C ASN A 21 -10.44 25.83 44.06
N TYR A 22 -9.47 25.44 43.22
CA TYR A 22 -9.63 25.50 41.77
C TYR A 22 -10.78 24.61 41.29
N TYR A 23 -10.90 23.37 41.77
CA TYR A 23 -12.01 22.48 41.42
C TYR A 23 -13.37 22.99 41.92
N LEU A 24 -13.41 23.60 43.10
CA LEU A 24 -14.62 24.24 43.63
C LEU A 24 -15.05 25.44 42.76
N ASN A 25 -14.12 26.34 42.44
CA ASN A 25 -14.42 27.54 41.65
C ASN A 25 -14.75 27.22 40.19
N THR A 26 -14.30 26.08 39.68
CA THR A 26 -14.64 25.59 38.33
C THR A 26 -15.89 24.69 38.32
N GLY A 27 -16.58 24.53 39.46
CA GLY A 27 -17.82 23.77 39.55
C GLY A 27 -17.66 22.25 39.40
N ARG A 28 -16.45 21.71 39.58
CA ARG A 28 -16.11 20.31 39.30
C ARG A 28 -16.35 19.37 40.48
N ILE A 29 -16.77 19.91 41.62
CA ILE A 29 -17.10 19.15 42.83
C ILE A 29 -18.60 19.29 43.06
N GLN A 30 -19.34 18.25 42.70
CA GLN A 30 -20.80 18.23 42.88
C GLN A 30 -21.16 18.10 44.36
N GLY A 31 -22.19 18.83 44.78
CA GLY A 31 -22.69 18.80 46.15
C GLY A 31 -21.86 19.61 47.15
N ALA A 32 -20.86 20.38 46.69
CA ALA A 32 -20.14 21.31 47.55
C ALA A 32 -21.04 22.48 47.99
N ILE A 33 -21.05 22.79 49.28
CA ILE A 33 -21.87 23.84 49.86
C ILE A 33 -20.97 24.92 50.46
N ARG A 34 -21.24 26.18 50.14
CA ARG A 34 -20.53 27.32 50.71
C ARG A 34 -21.25 27.79 51.98
N LYS A 35 -20.57 27.77 53.12
CA LYS A 35 -21.03 28.36 54.39
C LYS A 35 -20.10 29.49 54.82
N SER A 36 -20.50 30.25 55.84
CA SER A 36 -19.75 31.41 56.36
C SER A 36 -18.30 31.09 56.78
N GLY A 37 -17.98 29.83 57.08
CA GLY A 37 -16.63 29.35 57.41
C GLY A 37 -15.83 28.69 56.27
N GLY A 38 -16.34 28.66 55.03
CA GLY A 38 -15.67 28.06 53.87
C GLY A 38 -16.52 27.03 53.12
N TRP A 39 -15.86 26.24 52.27
CA TRP A 39 -16.51 25.18 51.49
C TRP A 39 -16.57 23.87 52.28
N LEU A 40 -17.75 23.23 52.25
CA LEU A 40 -18.00 21.88 52.74
C LEU A 40 -18.21 20.96 51.53
N ILE A 41 -17.45 19.88 51.46
CA ILE A 41 -17.41 18.94 50.32
C ILE A 41 -17.88 17.56 50.80
N PRO A 42 -18.81 16.88 50.11
CA PRO A 42 -19.21 15.52 50.49
C PRO A 42 -18.01 14.56 50.57
N ALA A 43 -17.92 13.75 51.63
CA ALA A 43 -16.77 12.87 51.86
C ALA A 43 -16.52 11.85 50.72
N ASN A 44 -17.59 11.45 50.01
CA ASN A 44 -17.53 10.48 48.89
C ASN A 44 -17.30 11.15 47.52
N THR A 45 -16.91 12.42 47.45
CA THR A 45 -16.66 13.07 46.16
C THR A 45 -15.41 12.45 45.48
N PRO A 46 -15.54 11.94 44.24
CA PRO A 46 -14.39 11.44 43.49
C PRO A 46 -13.42 12.57 43.14
N HIS A 47 -12.12 12.30 43.18
CA HIS A 47 -11.07 13.26 42.83
C HIS A 47 -11.16 13.68 41.35
N PRO A 48 -11.39 14.98 41.04
CA PRO A 48 -11.49 15.44 39.65
C PRO A 48 -10.14 15.36 38.92
N ALA A 49 -10.14 14.89 37.66
CA ALA A 49 -8.93 14.83 36.83
C ALA A 49 -8.29 16.22 36.62
N ASP A 50 -6.96 16.36 36.73
CA ASP A 50 -6.29 17.65 36.53
C ASP A 50 -6.20 18.02 35.03
N LEU A 51 -7.09 18.91 34.58
CA LEU A 51 -7.19 19.36 33.20
C LEU A 51 -6.10 20.36 32.80
N ARG A 52 -5.22 20.77 33.73
CA ARG A 52 -4.07 21.63 33.39
C ARG A 52 -2.95 20.88 32.70
N LYS A 53 -2.86 19.56 32.87
CA LYS A 53 -1.95 18.70 32.09
C LYS A 53 -2.46 18.43 30.68
N SER A 54 -3.78 18.54 30.45
CA SER A 54 -4.37 18.51 29.11
C SER A 54 -4.45 19.94 28.55
N GLY A 55 -3.31 20.50 28.19
CA GLY A 55 -3.24 21.77 27.47
C GLY A 55 -3.85 21.66 26.07
N GLN A 56 -5.18 21.69 25.97
CA GLN A 56 -5.90 22.06 24.75
C GLN A 56 -7.05 23.00 25.14
N ARG A 57 -6.78 24.31 25.01
CA ARG A 57 -7.78 25.37 25.05
C ARG A 57 -8.71 25.21 23.83
N GLY A 58 -10.00 25.08 24.10
CA GLY A 58 -11.10 25.53 23.25
C GLY A 58 -10.94 25.33 21.74
N GLN A 59 -11.00 24.10 21.28
CA GLN A 59 -11.70 23.82 20.03
C GLN A 59 -13.02 23.19 20.44
N GLU A 60 -14.14 23.72 19.92
CA GLU A 60 -15.41 23.02 19.94
C GLU A 60 -15.13 21.56 19.56
N LYS A 61 -15.49 20.62 20.46
CA LYS A 61 -15.41 19.20 20.13
C LYS A 61 -16.46 18.93 19.07
N ILE A 62 -16.08 19.17 17.82
CA ILE A 62 -16.63 18.48 16.66
C ILE A 62 -16.69 17.00 17.10
N PRO A 63 -17.85 16.34 17.05
CA PRO A 63 -17.93 14.94 17.42
C PRO A 63 -16.82 14.19 16.68
N PRO A 64 -16.04 13.33 17.36
CA PRO A 64 -14.94 12.63 16.70
C PRO A 64 -15.51 11.93 15.49
N ARG A 65 -15.06 12.35 14.30
CA ARG A 65 -15.44 11.73 13.03
C ARG A 65 -15.17 10.24 13.18
N MET A 66 -16.16 9.40 12.85
CA MET A 66 -15.91 7.97 12.78
C MET A 66 -14.92 7.73 11.63
N ALA A 67 -13.70 7.34 11.97
CA ALA A 67 -12.65 7.07 10.99
C ALA A 67 -13.13 5.95 10.06
N LYS A 68 -13.05 6.19 8.75
CA LYS A 68 -13.41 5.19 7.74
C LYS A 68 -12.19 4.36 7.37
N CYS A 69 -12.46 3.20 6.80
CA CYS A 69 -11.43 2.28 6.35
C CYS A 69 -10.68 2.84 5.13
N TYR A 70 -9.38 3.10 5.30
CA TYR A 70 -8.47 3.36 4.19
C TYR A 70 -8.28 2.08 3.37
N MET A 71 -8.34 2.15 2.04
CA MET A 71 -8.17 1.01 1.14
C MET A 71 -9.00 -0.23 1.51
N PRO A 72 -10.34 -0.13 1.54
CA PRO A 72 -11.21 -1.13 2.15
C PRO A 72 -11.13 -2.54 1.53
N LEU A 73 -10.74 -2.69 0.26
CA LEU A 73 -10.52 -4.01 -0.36
C LEU A 73 -9.21 -4.68 0.10
N ILE A 74 -8.20 -3.89 0.46
CA ILE A 74 -6.91 -4.38 0.97
C ILE A 74 -7.04 -4.58 2.49
N SER A 75 -7.52 -3.57 3.20
CA SER A 75 -7.55 -3.50 4.66
C SER A 75 -8.44 -4.54 5.33
N ARG A 76 -9.50 -5.01 4.66
CA ARG A 76 -10.51 -5.87 5.27
C ARG A 76 -10.36 -7.34 4.86
N PRO A 77 -10.72 -8.26 5.76
CA PRO A 77 -10.80 -9.67 5.41
C PRO A 77 -11.87 -9.89 4.33
N CYS A 78 -11.52 -10.63 3.29
CA CYS A 78 -12.40 -10.98 2.18
C CYS A 78 -12.73 -12.47 2.25
N ASP A 79 -13.51 -12.83 3.27
CA ASP A 79 -13.94 -14.21 3.49
C ASP A 79 -14.93 -14.60 2.37
N ASN A 80 -14.58 -15.61 1.57
CA ASN A 80 -15.40 -16.14 0.48
C ASN A 80 -15.69 -15.16 -0.68
N GLY A 81 -14.74 -14.28 -1.01
CA GLY A 81 -14.78 -13.49 -2.25
C GLY A 81 -15.41 -12.10 -2.13
N PHE A 82 -15.23 -11.30 -3.18
CA PHE A 82 -15.48 -9.85 -3.17
C PHE A 82 -16.94 -9.49 -2.87
N GLN A 83 -17.88 -10.26 -3.41
CA GLN A 83 -19.31 -9.99 -3.20
C GLN A 83 -19.71 -10.12 -1.73
N ASN A 84 -19.14 -11.09 -1.01
CA ASN A 84 -19.39 -11.26 0.42
C ASN A 84 -18.79 -10.11 1.23
N LEU A 85 -17.59 -9.66 0.87
CA LEU A 85 -16.99 -8.48 1.48
C LEU A 85 -17.94 -7.27 1.41
N LEU A 86 -18.55 -6.99 0.26
CA LEU A 86 -19.49 -5.86 0.10
C LEU A 86 -20.71 -5.96 1.03
N LEU A 87 -21.22 -7.17 1.28
CA LEU A 87 -22.36 -7.41 2.19
C LEU A 87 -22.01 -7.07 3.65
N THR A 88 -20.74 -7.15 4.03
CA THR A 88 -20.28 -6.80 5.39
C THR A 88 -20.08 -5.30 5.61
N MET A 89 -20.07 -4.49 4.54
CA MET A 89 -19.80 -3.06 4.63
C MET A 89 -21.10 -2.26 4.82
N ASN A 90 -21.21 -1.52 5.92
CA ASN A 90 -22.38 -0.68 6.20
C ASN A 90 -22.27 0.73 5.60
N ASP A 91 -21.06 1.24 5.39
CA ASP A 91 -20.81 2.58 4.85
C ASP A 91 -20.76 2.55 3.30
N GLU A 92 -21.53 3.43 2.66
CA GLU A 92 -21.63 3.49 1.21
C GLU A 92 -20.33 3.96 0.54
N GLU A 93 -19.64 4.96 1.12
CA GLU A 93 -18.39 5.46 0.55
C GLU A 93 -17.31 4.36 0.60
N GLU A 94 -17.20 3.63 1.71
CA GLU A 94 -16.27 2.50 1.81
C GLU A 94 -16.60 1.40 0.79
N ARG A 95 -17.89 1.09 0.61
CA ARG A 95 -18.36 0.09 -0.36
C ARG A 95 -18.03 0.48 -1.79
N ASP A 96 -18.19 1.75 -2.14
CA ASP A 96 -17.85 2.25 -3.47
C ASP A 96 -16.34 2.30 -3.71
N ILE A 97 -15.54 2.73 -2.73
CA ILE A 97 -14.08 2.65 -2.85
C ILE A 97 -13.62 1.19 -2.99
N ALA A 98 -14.25 0.25 -2.28
CA ALA A 98 -13.94 -1.18 -2.45
C ALA A 98 -14.25 -1.66 -3.89
N ARG A 99 -15.34 -1.19 -4.51
CA ARG A 99 -15.65 -1.46 -5.93
C ARG A 99 -14.62 -0.83 -6.86
N ALA A 100 -14.24 0.42 -6.64
CA ALA A 100 -13.21 1.07 -7.45
C ALA A 100 -11.88 0.29 -7.44
N LEU A 101 -11.47 -0.20 -6.27
CA LEU A 101 -10.28 -1.05 -6.12
C LEU A 101 -10.47 -2.41 -6.81
N HIS A 102 -11.65 -3.02 -6.73
CA HIS A 102 -11.96 -4.28 -7.42
C HIS A 102 -11.80 -4.14 -8.94
N TYR A 103 -12.40 -3.09 -9.52
CA TYR A 103 -12.25 -2.76 -10.93
C TYR A 103 -10.78 -2.50 -11.29
N TYR A 104 -10.04 -1.75 -10.45
CA TYR A 104 -8.62 -1.49 -10.66
C TYR A 104 -7.81 -2.79 -10.76
N PHE A 105 -7.98 -3.73 -9.81
CA PHE A 105 -7.24 -4.99 -9.82
C PHE A 105 -7.60 -5.91 -10.98
N ARG A 106 -8.76 -5.71 -11.61
CA ARG A 106 -9.23 -6.42 -12.81
C ARG A 106 -8.77 -5.78 -14.14
N ASP A 107 -8.00 -4.69 -14.08
CA ASP A 107 -7.62 -3.86 -15.25
C ASP A 107 -8.82 -3.12 -15.91
N GLU A 108 -9.93 -2.96 -15.15
CA GLU A 108 -11.16 -2.26 -15.55
C GLU A 108 -11.05 -0.77 -15.12
N HIS A 109 -10.12 -0.05 -15.77
CA HIS A 109 -9.69 1.28 -15.31
C HIS A 109 -10.71 2.41 -15.48
N GLU A 110 -11.62 2.31 -16.45
CA GLU A 110 -12.64 3.33 -16.69
C GLU A 110 -13.66 3.35 -15.54
N GLU A 111 -14.14 2.19 -15.13
CA GLU A 111 -15.05 1.97 -14.01
C GLU A 111 -14.39 2.37 -12.68
N ALA A 112 -13.13 1.95 -12.48
CA ALA A 112 -12.36 2.33 -11.30
C ALA A 112 -12.26 3.87 -11.17
N ARG A 113 -12.04 4.57 -12.29
CA ARG A 113 -11.99 6.04 -12.35
C ARG A 113 -13.36 6.66 -12.10
N GLU A 114 -14.40 6.20 -12.80
CA GLU A 114 -15.75 6.77 -12.67
C GLU A 114 -16.23 6.74 -11.21
N ILE A 115 -15.98 5.64 -10.50
CA ILE A 115 -16.36 5.53 -9.09
C ILE A 115 -15.47 6.41 -8.21
N SER A 116 -14.15 6.36 -8.39
CA SER A 116 -13.22 7.13 -7.54
C SER A 116 -13.33 8.65 -7.73
N GLU A 117 -13.67 9.15 -8.93
CA GLU A 117 -13.84 10.59 -9.18
C GLU A 117 -14.91 11.24 -8.29
N LYS A 118 -15.96 10.48 -7.94
CA LYS A 118 -17.05 10.93 -7.05
C LYS A 118 -16.55 11.30 -5.65
N TYR A 119 -15.40 10.77 -5.24
CA TYR A 119 -14.89 10.86 -3.87
C TYR A 119 -13.61 11.69 -3.71
N LEU A 120 -13.11 12.33 -4.78
CA LEU A 120 -11.90 13.18 -4.74
C LEU A 120 -12.03 14.40 -3.81
N THR A 121 -13.25 14.82 -3.49
CA THR A 121 -13.56 15.93 -2.59
C THR A 121 -14.23 15.48 -1.28
N SER A 122 -14.24 14.17 -0.99
CA SER A 122 -14.83 13.64 0.24
C SER A 122 -14.26 14.35 1.47
N LYS A 123 -15.12 14.63 2.45
CA LYS A 123 -14.70 15.21 3.74
C LYS A 123 -13.90 14.21 4.58
N CYS A 124 -13.98 12.92 4.26
CA CYS A 124 -13.28 11.84 4.92
C CYS A 124 -11.88 11.66 4.30
N PRO A 125 -10.78 11.92 5.04
CA PRO A 125 -9.41 11.73 4.58
C PRO A 125 -9.12 10.37 3.97
N GLU A 126 -9.58 9.28 4.59
CA GLU A 126 -9.30 7.91 4.16
C GLU A 126 -9.97 7.59 2.82
N ILE A 127 -11.23 7.98 2.67
CA ILE A 127 -11.98 7.83 1.42
C ILE A 127 -11.38 8.72 0.34
N ARG A 128 -11.11 9.99 0.64
CA ARG A 128 -10.54 10.94 -0.32
C ARG A 128 -9.18 10.47 -0.81
N LEU A 129 -8.30 10.01 0.08
CA LEU A 129 -6.99 9.52 -0.29
C LEU A 129 -7.07 8.20 -1.07
N SER A 130 -7.92 7.25 -0.65
CA SER A 130 -8.13 5.99 -1.37
C SER A 130 -8.68 6.25 -2.78
N ALA A 131 -9.61 7.19 -2.92
CA ALA A 131 -10.14 7.63 -4.20
C ALA A 131 -9.05 8.24 -5.09
N LEU A 132 -8.28 9.18 -4.53
CA LEU A 132 -7.23 9.89 -5.25
C LEU A 132 -6.17 8.93 -5.80
N ILE A 133 -5.68 8.00 -4.98
CA ILE A 133 -4.66 7.05 -5.44
C ILE A 133 -5.24 6.02 -6.41
N THR A 134 -6.43 5.47 -6.16
CA THR A 134 -7.08 4.53 -7.10
C THR A 134 -7.30 5.19 -8.47
N ASN A 135 -7.81 6.43 -8.47
CA ASN A 135 -8.00 7.22 -9.69
C ASN A 135 -6.66 7.46 -10.40
N THR A 136 -5.63 7.88 -9.66
CA THR A 136 -4.32 8.21 -10.22
C THR A 136 -3.65 6.99 -10.83
N MET A 137 -3.71 5.83 -10.17
CA MET A 137 -3.14 4.58 -10.67
C MET A 137 -3.91 4.07 -11.89
N ALA A 138 -5.24 4.12 -11.88
CA ALA A 138 -6.06 3.77 -13.05
C ALA A 138 -5.82 4.71 -14.24
N MET A 139 -5.53 5.99 -13.99
CA MET A 139 -5.12 6.95 -15.01
C MET A 139 -3.74 6.68 -15.59
N LEU A 140 -2.88 5.89 -14.96
CA LEU A 140 -1.53 5.64 -15.45
C LEU A 140 -1.57 5.01 -16.85
N GLN A 141 -2.51 4.10 -17.11
CA GLN A 141 -2.61 3.39 -18.39
C GLN A 141 -3.23 4.21 -19.54
N THR A 142 -4.16 5.11 -19.22
CA THR A 142 -5.06 5.74 -20.22
C THR A 142 -5.08 7.27 -20.15
N GLY A 143 -4.46 7.86 -19.13
CA GLY A 143 -4.60 9.27 -18.77
C GLY A 143 -3.37 10.14 -19.01
N ASP A 144 -3.53 11.42 -18.68
CA ASP A 144 -2.46 12.42 -18.73
C ASP A 144 -1.42 12.17 -17.63
N ALA A 145 -0.22 11.74 -18.03
CA ALA A 145 0.91 11.51 -17.12
C ALA A 145 1.28 12.75 -16.30
N ALA A 146 1.08 13.97 -16.83
CA ALA A 146 1.32 15.19 -16.08
C ALA A 146 0.29 15.37 -14.95
N LYS A 147 -0.98 15.02 -15.19
CA LYS A 147 -2.00 15.00 -14.14
C LYS A 147 -1.69 13.94 -13.08
N CYS A 148 -1.22 12.76 -13.49
CA CYS A 148 -0.77 11.73 -12.55
C CYS A 148 0.37 12.24 -11.66
N ARG A 149 1.44 12.83 -12.24
CA ARG A 149 2.54 13.42 -11.46
C ARG A 149 2.06 14.47 -10.47
N ARG A 150 1.20 15.40 -10.91
CA ARG A 150 0.63 16.43 -10.02
C ARG A 150 -0.13 15.83 -8.84
N ASN A 151 -0.91 14.77 -9.06
CA ASN A 151 -1.65 14.08 -8.00
C ASN A 151 -0.69 13.40 -7.01
N LEU A 152 0.35 12.71 -7.49
CA LEU A 152 1.35 12.06 -6.63
C LEU A 152 2.13 13.09 -5.81
N GLU A 153 2.58 14.19 -6.43
CA GLU A 153 3.25 15.31 -5.74
C GLU A 153 2.35 16.01 -4.72
N MET A 154 1.03 16.03 -4.94
CA MET A 154 0.07 16.57 -3.98
C MET A 154 -0.03 15.67 -2.75
N ILE A 155 -0.13 14.34 -2.92
CA ILE A 155 -0.14 13.38 -1.80
C ILE A 155 1.09 13.59 -0.91
N GLN A 156 2.27 13.68 -1.52
CA GLN A 156 3.52 13.90 -0.79
C GLN A 156 3.55 15.23 -0.02
N ARG A 157 3.23 16.35 -0.70
CA ARG A 157 3.28 17.69 -0.09
C ARG A 157 2.23 17.90 0.99
N ASP A 158 1.01 17.44 0.74
CA ASP A 158 -0.11 17.65 1.66
C ASP A 158 0.01 16.76 2.89
N GLY A 159 0.62 15.58 2.77
CA GLY A 159 0.89 14.70 3.90
C GLY A 159 1.77 15.33 4.98
N GLN A 160 2.82 16.06 4.57
CA GLN A 160 3.74 16.73 5.51
C GLN A 160 3.11 17.94 6.21
N ARG A 161 2.10 18.56 5.61
CA ARG A 161 1.52 19.84 6.06
C ARG A 161 0.11 19.70 6.64
N ALA A 162 -0.46 18.50 6.64
CA ALA A 162 -1.81 18.27 7.12
C ALA A 162 -1.92 18.41 8.64
N ASN A 163 -2.98 19.08 9.08
CA ASN A 163 -3.38 19.13 10.48
C ASN A 163 -4.14 17.86 10.91
N ASP A 164 -4.74 17.14 9.97
CA ASP A 164 -5.48 15.90 10.21
C ASP A 164 -4.52 14.70 10.34
N ASP A 165 -4.57 14.01 11.48
CA ASP A 165 -3.71 12.86 11.79
C ASP A 165 -3.89 11.70 10.82
N SER A 166 -5.13 11.44 10.37
CA SER A 166 -5.44 10.34 9.46
C SER A 166 -4.89 10.62 8.07
N TRP A 167 -5.07 11.85 7.58
CA TRP A 167 -4.47 12.26 6.31
C TRP A 167 -2.94 12.13 6.38
N ARG A 168 -2.30 12.68 7.41
CA ARG A 168 -0.84 12.62 7.57
C ARG A 168 -0.32 11.19 7.61
N LEU A 169 -0.95 10.32 8.39
CA LEU A 169 -0.57 8.90 8.47
C LEU A 169 -0.71 8.23 7.10
N TYR A 170 -1.90 8.23 6.52
CA TYR A 170 -2.15 7.44 5.32
C TYR A 170 -1.43 8.01 4.10
N SER A 171 -1.35 9.33 3.93
CA SER A 171 -0.58 9.92 2.82
C SER A 171 0.90 9.57 2.91
N SER A 172 1.48 9.53 4.11
CA SER A 172 2.88 9.11 4.30
C SER A 172 3.10 7.63 3.98
N ILE A 173 2.14 6.76 4.32
CA ILE A 173 2.17 5.36 3.91
C ILE A 173 2.03 5.23 2.39
N THR A 174 1.09 5.95 1.79
CA THR A 174 0.87 5.95 0.34
C THR A 174 2.10 6.44 -0.42
N ASP A 175 2.74 7.52 0.03
CA ASP A 175 3.97 8.05 -0.57
C ASP A 175 5.08 7.00 -0.55
N ALA A 176 5.25 6.30 0.58
CA ALA A 176 6.22 5.21 0.69
C ALA A 176 5.88 4.05 -0.27
N LEU A 177 4.61 3.64 -0.37
CA LEU A 177 4.16 2.60 -1.32
C LEU A 177 4.40 3.01 -2.79
N ILE A 178 4.08 4.27 -3.14
CA ILE A 178 4.33 4.85 -4.47
C ILE A 178 5.83 4.81 -4.77
N SER A 179 6.68 5.17 -3.80
CA SER A 179 8.12 5.19 -3.99
C SER A 179 8.71 3.79 -4.25
N VAL A 180 8.14 2.75 -3.61
CA VAL A 180 8.46 1.35 -3.90
C VAL A 180 7.99 0.98 -5.31
N PHE A 181 6.75 1.31 -5.65
CA PHE A 181 6.12 0.97 -6.92
C PHE A 181 6.85 1.56 -8.14
N PHE A 182 7.32 2.81 -8.02
CA PHE A 182 8.10 3.48 -9.06
C PHE A 182 9.62 3.31 -8.87
N HIS A 183 10.07 2.39 -8.01
CA HIS A 183 11.51 2.12 -7.80
C HIS A 183 12.36 3.39 -7.61
N SER A 184 11.82 4.34 -6.84
CA SER A 184 12.43 5.65 -6.66
C SER A 184 13.81 5.55 -6.01
N GLU A 185 14.78 6.33 -6.50
CA GLU A 185 16.10 6.44 -5.86
C GLU A 185 16.03 7.02 -4.45
N LYS A 186 14.97 7.77 -4.14
CA LYS A 186 14.70 8.35 -2.82
C LYS A 186 13.84 7.43 -1.94
N LEU A 187 13.77 6.14 -2.27
CA LEU A 187 12.98 5.15 -1.53
C LEU A 187 13.28 5.17 -0.03
N ASP A 188 12.32 5.68 0.74
CA ASP A 188 12.38 5.77 2.20
C ASP A 188 11.20 5.02 2.84
N LEU A 189 11.53 3.98 3.62
CA LEU A 189 10.56 3.18 4.36
C LEU A 189 10.47 3.57 5.84
N THR A 190 11.22 4.59 6.27
CA THR A 190 11.19 5.11 7.64
C THR A 190 9.77 5.41 8.13
N PRO A 191 8.84 5.94 7.30
CA PRO A 191 7.48 6.19 7.75
C PRO A 191 6.64 4.92 8.03
N ILE A 192 6.93 3.82 7.33
CA ILE A 192 6.13 2.59 7.44
C ILE A 192 6.38 1.88 8.78
N ARG A 193 7.66 1.71 9.15
CA ARG A 193 8.06 0.88 10.31
C ARG A 193 7.36 1.25 11.63
N PRO A 194 7.30 2.52 12.07
CA PRO A 194 6.62 2.89 13.31
C PRO A 194 5.09 2.83 13.19
N ALA A 195 4.56 2.89 11.96
CA ALA A 195 3.14 2.94 11.69
C ALA A 195 2.48 1.56 11.56
N ILE A 196 3.24 0.50 11.26
CA ILE A 196 2.68 -0.86 11.03
C ILE A 196 1.70 -1.26 12.15
N GLY A 197 2.07 -1.06 13.42
CA GLY A 197 1.24 -1.50 14.55
C GLY A 197 -0.12 -0.81 14.68
N ILE A 198 -0.33 0.32 14.00
CA ILE A 198 -1.59 1.09 14.03
C ILE A 198 -2.38 1.01 12.73
N LEU A 199 -1.84 0.37 11.69
CA LEU A 199 -2.55 0.18 10.42
C LEU A 199 -3.63 -0.90 10.55
N PRO A 200 -4.71 -0.82 9.73
CA PRO A 200 -5.63 -1.94 9.57
C PRO A 200 -4.88 -3.22 9.17
N PRO A 201 -5.30 -4.42 9.63
CA PRO A 201 -4.54 -5.66 9.43
C PRO A 201 -4.12 -5.92 7.98
N GLY A 202 -5.01 -5.74 7.00
CA GLY A 202 -4.64 -5.89 5.59
C GLY A 202 -3.52 -4.94 5.17
N MET A 203 -3.61 -3.65 5.54
CA MET A 203 -2.55 -2.68 5.27
C MET A 203 -1.24 -2.99 6.00
N GLN A 204 -1.24 -3.74 7.09
CA GLN A 204 0.00 -4.24 7.71
C GLN A 204 0.70 -5.24 6.78
N TYR A 205 -0.05 -6.18 6.21
CA TYR A 205 0.47 -7.15 5.25
C TYR A 205 0.92 -6.49 3.95
N PHE A 206 0.14 -5.54 3.42
CA PHE A 206 0.54 -4.76 2.25
C PHE A 206 1.82 -3.94 2.50
N ALA A 207 1.95 -3.35 3.70
CA ALA A 207 3.17 -2.66 4.12
C ALA A 207 4.37 -3.62 4.21
N MET A 208 4.17 -4.84 4.70
CA MET A 208 5.21 -5.88 4.72
C MET A 208 5.61 -6.33 3.31
N TYR A 209 4.66 -6.45 2.38
CA TYR A 209 4.95 -6.65 0.95
C TYR A 209 5.84 -5.52 0.42
N ALA A 210 5.50 -4.26 0.69
CA ALA A 210 6.27 -3.12 0.21
C ALA A 210 7.69 -3.07 0.81
N ILE A 211 7.84 -3.46 2.09
CA ILE A 211 9.16 -3.61 2.71
C ILE A 211 9.96 -4.73 2.03
N ALA A 212 9.36 -5.88 1.78
CA ALA A 212 10.02 -6.97 1.07
C ALA A 212 10.43 -6.56 -0.36
N HIS A 213 9.57 -5.84 -1.08
CA HIS A 213 9.86 -5.34 -2.42
C HIS A 213 11.01 -4.31 -2.39
N ALA A 214 11.04 -3.40 -1.42
CA ALA A 214 12.17 -2.49 -1.23
C ALA A 214 13.49 -3.21 -0.97
N LEU A 215 13.48 -4.24 -0.12
CA LEU A 215 14.65 -5.07 0.15
C LEU A 215 15.08 -5.86 -1.09
N TYR A 216 14.13 -6.34 -1.89
CA TYR A 216 14.39 -6.97 -3.18
C TYR A 216 15.15 -6.03 -4.13
N ILE A 217 14.74 -4.76 -4.24
CA ILE A 217 15.43 -3.74 -5.06
C ILE A 217 16.86 -3.52 -4.56
N ARG A 218 17.05 -3.52 -3.23
CA ARG A 218 18.37 -3.44 -2.56
C ARG A 218 19.18 -4.74 -2.64
N ARG A 219 18.63 -5.79 -3.26
CA ARG A 219 19.22 -7.14 -3.39
C ARG A 219 19.45 -7.87 -2.07
N GLU A 220 18.70 -7.50 -1.03
CA GLU A 220 18.69 -8.17 0.28
C GLU A 220 17.66 -9.33 0.26
N TYR A 221 17.89 -10.31 -0.59
CA TYR A 221 16.89 -11.33 -0.95
C TYR A 221 16.45 -12.21 0.22
N GLU A 222 17.38 -12.71 1.05
CA GLU A 222 17.00 -13.58 2.18
C GLU A 222 16.19 -12.83 3.24
N HIS A 223 16.53 -11.55 3.48
CA HIS A 223 15.78 -10.68 4.39
C HIS A 223 14.36 -10.43 3.84
N ALA A 224 14.27 -10.06 2.56
CA ALA A 224 13.00 -9.85 1.88
C ALA A 224 12.11 -11.10 1.94
N MET A 225 12.71 -12.28 1.72
CA MET A 225 12.01 -13.57 1.78
C MET A 225 11.43 -13.83 3.18
N GLY A 226 12.23 -13.65 4.23
CA GLY A 226 11.78 -13.86 5.61
C GLY A 226 10.59 -12.97 6.01
N ILE A 227 10.61 -11.70 5.60
CA ILE A 227 9.48 -10.77 5.84
C ILE A 227 8.23 -11.24 5.10
N ALA A 228 8.35 -11.54 3.80
CA ALA A 228 7.21 -11.90 2.98
C ALA A 228 6.61 -13.26 3.36
N GLU A 229 7.42 -14.28 3.67
CA GLU A 229 6.92 -15.59 4.14
C GLU A 229 6.20 -15.48 5.48
N SER A 230 6.74 -14.70 6.42
CA SER A 230 6.12 -14.48 7.73
C SER A 230 4.78 -13.76 7.60
N ALA A 231 4.74 -12.70 6.78
CA ALA A 231 3.51 -11.96 6.51
C ALA A 231 2.44 -12.85 5.84
N LEU A 232 2.84 -13.67 4.86
CA LEU A 232 1.92 -14.57 4.15
C LEU A 232 1.33 -15.64 5.08
N LEU A 233 2.13 -16.18 6.00
CA LEU A 233 1.67 -17.15 7.00
C LEU A 233 0.60 -16.55 7.92
N MET A 234 0.76 -15.29 8.32
CA MET A 234 -0.20 -14.58 9.17
C MET A 234 -1.46 -14.12 8.42
N ALA A 235 -1.31 -13.65 7.18
CA ALA A 235 -2.43 -13.22 6.34
C ALA A 235 -3.35 -14.39 5.99
N GLY A 236 -2.78 -15.56 5.73
CA GLY A 236 -3.52 -16.75 5.29
C GLY A 236 -4.33 -16.46 4.02
N THR A 237 -5.48 -17.10 3.86
CA THR A 237 -6.37 -16.87 2.70
C THR A 237 -7.38 -15.73 2.91
N ARG A 238 -7.28 -15.05 4.05
CA ARG A 238 -8.30 -14.07 4.50
C ARG A 238 -8.12 -12.70 3.87
N TYR A 239 -6.90 -12.39 3.40
CA TYR A 239 -6.54 -11.14 2.75
C TYR A 239 -6.03 -11.45 1.34
N PRO A 240 -6.92 -11.60 0.33
CA PRO A 240 -6.54 -12.14 -0.97
C PRO A 240 -5.61 -11.21 -1.74
N ILE A 241 -5.84 -9.88 -1.70
CA ILE A 241 -4.95 -8.92 -2.37
C ILE A 241 -3.55 -9.02 -1.78
N ASP A 242 -3.41 -8.93 -0.46
CA ASP A 242 -2.11 -9.04 0.22
C ASP A 242 -1.41 -10.37 -0.09
N SER A 243 -2.16 -11.47 -0.11
CA SER A 243 -1.62 -12.79 -0.43
C SER A 243 -1.12 -12.89 -1.87
N ILE A 244 -1.80 -12.25 -2.82
CA ILE A 244 -1.35 -12.17 -4.22
C ILE A 244 -0.02 -11.42 -4.28
N TYR A 245 0.05 -10.20 -3.72
CA TYR A 245 1.26 -9.37 -3.77
C TYR A 245 2.44 -10.00 -3.00
N LEU A 246 2.18 -10.63 -1.86
CA LEU A 246 3.21 -11.37 -1.09
C LEU A 246 3.75 -12.58 -1.85
N ASN A 247 2.89 -13.34 -2.54
CA ASN A 247 3.36 -14.43 -3.38
C ASN A 247 4.10 -13.93 -4.63
N ILE A 248 3.68 -12.82 -5.23
CA ILE A 248 4.39 -12.18 -6.35
C ILE A 248 5.81 -11.77 -5.94
N VAL A 249 5.98 -11.07 -4.80
CA VAL A 249 7.33 -10.68 -4.36
C VAL A 249 8.18 -11.89 -3.99
N LEU A 250 7.60 -12.94 -3.41
CA LEU A 250 8.31 -14.21 -3.17
C LEU A 250 8.74 -14.89 -4.46
N CYS A 251 7.89 -14.85 -5.51
CA CYS A 251 8.24 -15.36 -6.83
C CYS A 251 9.44 -14.58 -7.41
N MET A 252 9.40 -13.24 -7.37
CA MET A 252 10.51 -12.39 -7.82
C MET A 252 11.82 -12.71 -7.08
N ILE A 253 11.76 -12.88 -5.75
CA ILE A 253 12.91 -13.24 -4.91
C ILE A 253 13.45 -14.62 -5.32
N CYS A 254 12.58 -15.64 -5.43
CA CYS A 254 12.98 -16.98 -5.85
C CYS A 254 13.63 -16.98 -7.24
N MET A 255 13.10 -16.20 -8.18
CA MET A 255 13.69 -16.04 -9.52
C MET A 255 15.11 -15.49 -9.47
N SER A 256 15.34 -14.47 -8.62
CA SER A 256 16.66 -13.85 -8.45
C SER A 256 17.64 -14.76 -7.71
N LEU A 257 17.16 -15.64 -6.84
CA LEU A 257 17.94 -16.69 -6.18
C LEU A 257 18.12 -17.96 -7.04
N LYS A 258 17.62 -17.96 -8.28
CA LYS A 258 17.64 -19.12 -9.20
C LYS A 258 16.94 -20.38 -8.65
N GLN A 259 15.89 -20.19 -7.85
CA GLN A 259 15.06 -21.24 -7.29
C GLN A 259 13.79 -21.42 -8.14
N ASP A 260 13.97 -21.92 -9.37
CA ASP A 260 12.94 -21.87 -10.42
C ASP A 260 11.64 -22.61 -10.03
N GLU A 261 11.75 -23.77 -9.39
CA GLU A 261 10.59 -24.55 -8.93
C GLU A 261 9.82 -23.83 -7.80
N ARG A 262 10.53 -23.21 -6.85
CA ARG A 262 9.88 -22.41 -5.80
C ARG A 262 9.22 -21.16 -6.39
N ALA A 263 9.84 -20.52 -7.38
CA ALA A 263 9.26 -19.37 -8.06
C ALA A 263 7.93 -19.74 -8.75
N GLU A 264 7.90 -20.88 -9.45
CA GLU A 264 6.69 -21.42 -10.08
C GLU A 264 5.59 -21.70 -9.05
N GLN A 265 5.91 -22.37 -7.94
CA GLN A 265 4.95 -22.60 -6.85
C GLN A 265 4.37 -21.30 -6.27
N LYS A 266 5.18 -20.25 -6.13
CA LYS A 266 4.72 -18.93 -5.65
C LYS A 266 3.87 -18.21 -6.69
N PHE A 267 4.22 -18.30 -7.97
CA PHE A 267 3.39 -17.77 -9.06
C PHE A 267 2.01 -18.46 -9.06
N ASP A 268 1.97 -19.78 -9.03
CA ASP A 268 0.74 -20.57 -9.04
C ASP A 268 -0.15 -20.26 -7.83
N ALA A 269 0.46 -20.09 -6.64
CA ALA A 269 -0.25 -19.66 -5.45
C ALA A 269 -0.92 -18.29 -5.64
N ALA A 270 -0.18 -17.29 -6.17
CA ALA A 270 -0.75 -15.97 -6.49
C ALA A 270 -1.87 -16.08 -7.53
N TRP A 271 -1.63 -16.81 -8.63
CA TRP A 271 -2.57 -16.95 -9.74
C TRP A 271 -3.87 -17.64 -9.30
N SER A 272 -3.78 -18.67 -8.47
CA SER A 272 -4.94 -19.43 -7.97
C SER A 272 -5.90 -18.59 -7.12
N ILE A 273 -5.41 -17.53 -6.48
CA ILE A 273 -6.21 -16.57 -5.71
C ILE A 273 -6.78 -15.53 -6.66
N ALA A 274 -5.92 -14.97 -7.50
CA ALA A 274 -6.25 -13.88 -8.42
C ALA A 274 -7.31 -14.26 -9.47
N SER A 275 -7.18 -15.44 -10.08
CA SER A 275 -8.04 -15.89 -11.18
C SER A 275 -9.51 -16.04 -10.76
N ARG A 276 -9.79 -16.29 -9.48
CA ARG A 276 -11.16 -16.41 -8.95
C ARG A 276 -11.97 -15.13 -9.10
N GLU A 277 -11.31 -13.99 -8.93
CA GLU A 277 -11.92 -12.66 -8.98
C GLU A 277 -11.50 -11.88 -10.24
N GLY A 278 -10.74 -12.51 -11.14
CA GLY A 278 -10.22 -11.89 -12.35
C GLY A 278 -9.13 -10.83 -12.11
N TYR A 279 -8.39 -10.91 -11.00
CA TYR A 279 -7.38 -9.91 -10.63
C TYR A 279 -6.08 -10.06 -11.44
N ILE A 280 -6.07 -9.54 -12.67
CA ILE A 280 -4.90 -9.63 -13.56
C ILE A 280 -3.89 -8.50 -13.32
N HIS A 281 -4.32 -7.35 -12.80
CA HIS A 281 -3.48 -6.15 -12.72
C HIS A 281 -2.22 -6.33 -11.84
N PRO A 282 -2.23 -7.08 -10.72
CA PRO A 282 -1.00 -7.35 -9.97
C PRO A 282 0.12 -7.98 -10.82
N PHE A 283 -0.22 -8.82 -11.80
CA PHE A 283 0.74 -9.43 -12.73
C PHE A 283 1.17 -8.47 -13.83
N VAL A 284 0.32 -7.52 -14.22
CA VAL A 284 0.65 -6.44 -15.15
C VAL A 284 1.70 -5.52 -14.53
N GLU A 285 1.47 -5.07 -13.29
CA GLU A 285 2.38 -4.19 -12.53
C GLU A 285 3.77 -4.79 -12.35
N HIS A 286 3.84 -6.12 -12.17
CA HIS A 286 5.08 -6.84 -11.86
C HIS A 286 5.64 -7.62 -13.07
N HIS A 287 5.07 -7.49 -14.27
CA HIS A 287 5.40 -8.34 -15.42
C HIS A 287 6.91 -8.39 -15.69
N GLY A 288 7.57 -7.22 -15.74
CA GLY A 288 9.01 -7.14 -15.99
C GLY A 288 9.85 -7.87 -14.94
N ILE A 289 9.54 -7.65 -13.66
CA ILE A 289 10.27 -8.21 -12.51
C ILE A 289 9.89 -9.66 -12.17
N LEU A 290 8.81 -10.18 -12.76
CA LEU A 290 8.45 -11.59 -12.75
C LEU A 290 9.26 -12.43 -13.75
N GLN A 291 10.15 -11.82 -14.55
CA GLN A 291 11.20 -12.50 -15.32
C GLN A 291 10.70 -13.67 -16.19
N GLY A 292 9.61 -13.49 -16.94
CA GLY A 292 9.10 -14.51 -17.85
C GLY A 292 8.10 -15.51 -17.23
N GLN A 293 7.77 -15.38 -15.95
CA GLN A 293 6.85 -16.32 -15.28
C GLN A 293 5.42 -16.25 -15.81
N VAL A 294 4.95 -15.07 -16.20
CA VAL A 294 3.61 -14.89 -16.82
C VAL A 294 3.55 -15.66 -18.14
N GLU A 295 4.58 -15.54 -18.98
CA GLU A 295 4.72 -16.25 -20.24
C GLU A 295 4.78 -17.76 -20.05
N ARG A 296 5.59 -18.22 -19.09
CA ARG A 296 5.76 -19.65 -18.80
C ARG A 296 4.44 -20.28 -18.36
N ALA A 297 3.75 -19.66 -17.42
CA ALA A 297 2.53 -20.20 -16.83
C ALA A 297 1.34 -20.12 -17.81
N LEU A 298 1.11 -18.96 -18.43
CA LEU A 298 -0.18 -18.67 -19.07
C LEU A 298 -0.17 -18.81 -20.59
N ARG A 299 0.96 -18.61 -21.27
CA ARG A 299 0.98 -18.50 -22.74
C ARG A 299 0.41 -19.72 -23.47
N LYS A 300 0.66 -20.93 -22.95
CA LYS A 300 0.13 -22.18 -23.52
C LYS A 300 -1.16 -22.64 -22.86
N GLN A 301 -1.29 -22.44 -21.54
CA GLN A 301 -2.40 -22.97 -20.76
C GLN A 301 -3.65 -22.09 -20.85
N GLU A 302 -3.48 -20.76 -20.85
CA GLU A 302 -4.55 -19.77 -20.89
C GLU A 302 -4.21 -18.62 -21.88
N PRO A 303 -4.18 -18.89 -23.21
CA PRO A 303 -3.68 -17.94 -24.20
C PRO A 303 -4.51 -16.64 -24.27
N GLU A 304 -5.82 -16.70 -24.03
CA GLU A 304 -6.67 -15.51 -23.99
C GLU A 304 -6.32 -14.60 -22.82
N THR A 305 -6.15 -15.18 -21.62
CA THR A 305 -5.76 -14.44 -20.41
C THR A 305 -4.36 -13.86 -20.57
N TYR A 306 -3.42 -14.64 -21.09
CA TYR A 306 -2.07 -14.17 -21.41
C TYR A 306 -2.10 -12.96 -22.35
N ASN A 307 -2.87 -13.03 -23.44
CA ASN A 307 -2.99 -11.92 -24.39
C ASN A 307 -3.59 -10.66 -23.73
N LYS A 308 -4.58 -10.81 -22.85
CA LYS A 308 -5.14 -9.68 -22.07
C LYS A 308 -4.07 -9.03 -21.19
N ILE A 309 -3.28 -9.83 -20.46
CA ILE A 309 -2.18 -9.31 -19.63
C ILE A 309 -1.16 -8.58 -20.48
N VAL A 310 -0.69 -9.16 -21.59
CA VAL A 310 0.31 -8.54 -22.48
C VAL A 310 -0.17 -7.20 -23.03
N GLN A 311 -1.43 -7.09 -23.48
CA GLN A 311 -2.00 -5.82 -23.94
C GLN A 311 -2.05 -4.77 -22.82
N SER A 312 -2.38 -5.20 -21.61
CA SER A 312 -2.41 -4.35 -20.42
C SER A 312 -1.00 -3.87 -20.06
N VAL A 313 0.01 -4.75 -20.13
CA VAL A 313 1.43 -4.41 -19.91
C VAL A 313 1.93 -3.38 -20.92
N TYR A 314 1.52 -3.44 -22.18
CA TYR A 314 1.87 -2.41 -23.17
C TYR A 314 1.38 -1.02 -22.77
N ARG A 315 0.11 -0.91 -22.34
CA ARG A 315 -0.47 0.38 -21.93
C ARG A 315 0.13 0.87 -20.63
N PHE A 316 0.20 -0.02 -19.64
CA PHE A 316 0.74 0.22 -18.31
C PHE A 316 2.19 0.71 -18.35
N SER A 317 3.08 -0.03 -19.01
CA SER A 317 4.51 0.28 -19.04
C SER A 317 4.79 1.66 -19.62
N ARG A 318 4.09 2.08 -20.69
CA ARG A 318 4.20 3.43 -21.27
C ARG A 318 3.78 4.53 -20.29
N GLY A 319 2.69 4.30 -19.55
CA GLY A 319 2.24 5.19 -18.49
C GLY A 319 3.26 5.30 -17.36
N TRP A 320 3.70 4.15 -16.87
CA TRP A 320 4.68 4.01 -15.80
C TRP A 320 6.00 4.71 -16.15
N MET A 321 6.54 4.48 -17.35
CA MET A 321 7.79 5.10 -17.82
C MET A 321 7.69 6.63 -17.86
N LYS A 322 6.55 7.21 -18.24
CA LYS A 322 6.36 8.67 -18.22
C LYS A 322 6.43 9.27 -16.82
N ILE A 323 6.22 8.49 -15.77
CA ILE A 323 6.35 8.92 -14.37
C ILE A 323 7.75 8.63 -13.84
N HIS A 324 8.24 7.41 -14.07
CA HIS A 324 9.54 6.93 -13.60
C HIS A 324 10.73 7.60 -14.27
N ASN A 325 10.81 7.53 -15.60
CA ASN A 325 12.01 7.89 -16.36
C ASN A 325 12.45 9.36 -16.15
N PRO A 326 11.56 10.37 -16.07
CA PRO A 326 11.99 11.75 -15.86
C PRO A 326 12.70 12.03 -14.52
N VAL A 327 12.57 11.13 -13.53
CA VAL A 327 13.10 11.32 -12.18
C VAL A 327 14.06 10.20 -11.74
N SER A 328 14.43 9.30 -12.66
CA SER A 328 15.32 8.17 -12.42
C SER A 328 16.60 8.30 -13.24
N THR A 329 17.74 7.91 -12.68
CA THR A 329 19.01 7.82 -13.42
C THR A 329 19.01 6.66 -14.40
N LEU A 330 18.26 5.59 -14.10
CA LEU A 330 18.08 4.43 -14.98
C LEU A 330 16.84 4.62 -15.85
N GLN A 331 17.01 4.51 -17.16
CA GLN A 331 15.95 4.72 -18.12
C GLN A 331 15.41 3.39 -18.61
N VAL A 332 14.19 3.05 -18.20
CA VAL A 332 13.52 1.85 -18.71
C VAL A 332 13.09 2.10 -20.15
N THR A 333 13.44 1.17 -21.04
CA THR A 333 13.17 1.27 -22.48
C THR A 333 11.71 0.96 -22.85
N ASP A 334 11.18 1.66 -23.85
CA ASP A 334 9.90 1.36 -24.50
C ASP A 334 10.08 0.68 -25.88
N ALA A 335 11.32 0.37 -26.27
CA ALA A 335 11.65 -0.21 -27.58
C ALA A 335 11.34 -1.71 -27.67
N LEU A 336 11.24 -2.39 -26.53
CA LEU A 336 11.04 -3.84 -26.46
C LEU A 336 9.55 -4.18 -26.29
N THR A 337 9.13 -5.26 -26.94
CA THR A 337 7.85 -5.90 -26.60
C THR A 337 7.90 -6.50 -25.19
N PRO A 338 6.77 -6.73 -24.49
CA PRO A 338 6.76 -7.36 -23.17
C PRO A 338 7.51 -8.70 -23.14
N TYR A 339 7.37 -9.50 -24.20
CA TYR A 339 8.07 -10.78 -24.33
C TYR A 339 9.58 -10.62 -24.48
N GLU A 340 10.03 -9.67 -25.31
CA GLU A 340 11.46 -9.33 -25.44
C GLU A 340 12.01 -8.74 -24.14
N PHE A 341 11.23 -7.93 -23.45
CA PHE A 341 11.58 -7.37 -22.15
C PHE A 341 11.80 -8.46 -21.10
N SER A 342 10.95 -9.50 -21.07
CA SER A 342 11.14 -10.67 -20.19
C SER A 342 12.44 -11.42 -20.50
N ILE A 343 12.77 -11.61 -21.79
CA ILE A 343 14.06 -12.21 -22.21
C ILE A 343 15.24 -11.33 -21.80
N ALA A 344 15.15 -10.01 -22.03
CA ALA A 344 16.17 -9.03 -21.64
C ALA A 344 16.37 -9.01 -20.13
N MET A 345 15.29 -9.10 -19.34
CA MET A 345 15.36 -9.16 -17.88
C MET A 345 16.09 -10.41 -17.40
N LEU A 346 15.72 -11.60 -17.90
CA LEU A 346 16.42 -12.84 -17.57
C LEU A 346 17.90 -12.77 -17.97
N ALA A 347 18.20 -12.12 -19.09
CA ALA A 347 19.57 -11.91 -19.55
C ALA A 347 20.38 -11.00 -18.62
N ALA A 348 19.80 -9.88 -18.20
CA ALA A 348 20.39 -8.94 -17.24
C ALA A 348 20.61 -9.57 -15.86
N LYS A 349 19.72 -10.49 -15.43
CA LYS A 349 19.85 -11.29 -14.20
C LYS A 349 20.85 -12.45 -14.33
N GLY A 350 21.62 -12.52 -15.41
CA GLY A 350 22.72 -13.46 -15.57
C GLY A 350 22.30 -14.89 -15.89
N ARG A 351 21.08 -15.11 -16.41
CA ARG A 351 20.72 -16.41 -17.02
C ARG A 351 21.42 -16.57 -18.35
N SER A 352 21.89 -17.76 -18.68
CA SER A 352 22.42 -18.12 -20.00
C SER A 352 21.30 -18.30 -21.02
N ASN A 353 21.61 -18.27 -22.31
CA ASN A 353 20.61 -18.55 -23.35
C ASN A 353 19.98 -19.94 -23.23
N LYS A 354 20.70 -20.91 -22.65
CA LYS A 354 20.19 -22.26 -22.37
C LYS A 354 19.17 -22.24 -21.23
N GLU A 355 19.45 -21.53 -20.14
CA GLU A 355 18.50 -21.35 -19.04
C GLU A 355 17.27 -20.56 -19.48
N ILE A 356 17.44 -19.48 -20.26
CA ILE A 356 16.31 -18.71 -20.80
C ILE A 356 15.44 -19.59 -21.69
N ALA A 357 16.04 -20.39 -22.58
CA ALA A 357 15.30 -21.30 -23.44
C ALA A 357 14.45 -22.30 -22.64
N ALA A 358 15.04 -22.88 -21.59
CA ALA A 358 14.34 -23.80 -20.69
C ALA A 358 13.20 -23.12 -19.92
N LEU A 359 13.43 -21.93 -19.37
CA LEU A 359 12.44 -21.17 -18.61
C LEU A 359 11.26 -20.74 -19.48
N MET A 360 11.54 -20.23 -20.68
CA MET A 360 10.54 -19.71 -21.61
C MET A 360 9.88 -20.81 -22.47
N GLY A 361 10.35 -22.05 -22.40
CA GLY A 361 9.83 -23.18 -23.17
C GLY A 361 10.01 -23.02 -24.69
N ILE A 362 11.14 -22.45 -25.12
CA ILE A 362 11.52 -22.22 -26.53
C ILE A 362 12.92 -22.77 -26.84
N SER A 363 13.33 -22.78 -28.11
CA SER A 363 14.68 -23.26 -28.47
C SER A 363 15.78 -22.25 -28.15
N VAL A 364 17.01 -22.72 -27.93
CA VAL A 364 18.18 -21.86 -27.73
C VAL A 364 18.44 -20.96 -28.96
N ASN A 365 18.17 -21.45 -30.17
CA ASN A 365 18.30 -20.66 -31.39
C ASN A 365 17.26 -19.53 -31.44
N THR A 366 16.05 -19.79 -30.97
CA THR A 366 15.00 -18.76 -30.82
C THR A 366 15.45 -17.68 -29.83
N VAL A 367 16.06 -18.06 -28.70
CA VAL A 367 16.63 -17.08 -27.76
C VAL A 367 17.73 -16.25 -28.41
N LYS A 368 18.65 -16.85 -29.18
CA LYS A 368 19.70 -16.11 -29.89
C LYS A 368 19.12 -15.06 -30.85
N SER A 369 18.11 -15.44 -31.64
CA SER A 369 17.42 -14.53 -32.54
C SER A 369 16.74 -13.36 -31.79
N TYR A 370 16.10 -13.64 -30.64
CA TYR A 370 15.57 -12.57 -29.80
C TYR A 370 16.68 -11.67 -29.23
N MET A 371 17.80 -12.23 -28.79
CA MET A 371 18.94 -11.44 -28.28
C MET A 371 19.53 -10.53 -29.36
N GLU A 372 19.65 -11.00 -30.60
CA GLU A 372 20.08 -10.19 -31.76
C GLU A 372 19.11 -9.02 -31.99
N SER A 373 17.80 -9.30 -32.01
CA SER A 373 16.79 -8.25 -32.16
C SER A 373 16.78 -7.25 -31.00
N ILE A 374 16.98 -7.72 -29.76
CA ILE A 374 17.08 -6.86 -28.57
C ILE A 374 18.31 -5.95 -28.70
N PHE A 375 19.46 -6.48 -29.12
CA PHE A 375 20.69 -5.68 -29.29
C PHE A 375 20.52 -4.61 -30.36
N GLU A 376 19.90 -4.97 -31.48
CA GLU A 376 19.56 -4.02 -32.54
C GLU A 376 18.59 -2.94 -32.05
N LYS A 377 17.50 -3.31 -31.37
CA LYS A 377 16.50 -2.36 -30.87
C LYS A 377 17.04 -1.41 -29.81
N LEU A 378 17.91 -1.91 -28.93
CA LEU A 378 18.55 -1.11 -27.88
C LEU A 378 19.81 -0.38 -28.35
N GLN A 379 20.31 -0.68 -29.56
CA GLN A 379 21.56 -0.15 -30.11
C GLN A 379 22.76 -0.44 -29.21
N ILE A 380 22.85 -1.66 -28.68
CA ILE A 380 23.93 -2.13 -27.81
C ILE A 380 24.75 -3.23 -28.45
N SER A 381 26.00 -3.39 -27.99
CA SER A 381 26.95 -4.36 -28.56
C SER A 381 27.17 -5.59 -27.68
N SER A 382 26.81 -5.51 -26.40
CA SER A 382 27.09 -6.55 -25.42
C SER A 382 25.92 -6.82 -24.47
N ARG A 383 25.84 -8.07 -23.98
CA ARG A 383 24.82 -8.50 -23.03
C ARG A 383 24.84 -7.68 -21.73
N ASN A 384 26.03 -7.23 -21.30
CA ASN A 384 26.19 -6.51 -20.04
C ASN A 384 25.56 -5.11 -20.07
N GLU A 385 25.35 -4.55 -21.27
CA GLU A 385 24.70 -3.24 -21.45
C GLU A 385 23.19 -3.31 -21.22
N ILE A 386 22.55 -4.50 -21.30
CA ILE A 386 21.10 -4.65 -21.11
C ILE A 386 20.65 -4.13 -19.73
N ASP A 387 21.47 -4.28 -18.68
CA ASP A 387 21.14 -3.87 -17.31
C ASP A 387 20.82 -2.37 -17.21
N ALA A 388 21.32 -1.54 -18.13
CA ALA A 388 21.04 -0.10 -18.17
C ALA A 388 19.64 0.25 -18.70
N TYR A 389 18.96 -0.68 -19.37
CA TYR A 389 17.69 -0.46 -20.08
C TYR A 389 16.49 -1.19 -19.47
N VAL A 390 16.76 -2.13 -18.56
CA VAL A 390 15.73 -2.89 -17.84
C VAL A 390 15.63 -2.41 -16.40
N ASN A 391 14.49 -2.68 -15.79
CA ASN A 391 14.24 -2.32 -14.41
C ASN A 391 14.97 -3.26 -13.44
N ARG A 392 15.50 -2.76 -12.32
CA ARG A 392 16.37 -3.54 -11.42
C ARG A 392 15.61 -4.37 -10.38
#